data_AF-G0WDD2-F1
#
_entry.id   AF-G0WDD2-F1
#
_cell.length_a   1.000
_cell.length_b   1.000
_cell.length_c   1.000
_cell.angle_alpha   90.00
_cell.angle_beta   90.00
_cell.angle_gamma   90.00
#
_symmetry.space_group_name_H-M   'P 1'
#
loop_
_entity.id
_entity.type
_entity.pdbx_description
1 polymer ?
#
loop_
_entity_poly.entity_id
_entity_poly.type
_entity_poly.pdbx_seq_one_letter_code
_entity_poly.pdbx_strand_id
1 'polypeptide(L)'
;MYTRFRYRLGGRIELNDSFVDDLEQGFNSRHFDIISNNVDDERSGLDDATKEEIRRIMQAQNISFDKARLLYTERQFNENGIASDGMPLDPKAVTFGRH
;
A
#
# COMPACT_ATOMS: atom_id res chain seq x y z
N MET A 1 -16.84 -1.88 12.12
CA MET A 1 -16.78 -1.72 13.58
C MET A 1 -15.39 -1.17 13.90
N TYR A 2 -15.24 -0.39 14.98
CA TYR A 2 -13.97 0.29 15.30
C TYR A 2 -13.31 -0.39 16.49
N THR A 3 -12.05 -0.77 16.33
CA THR A 3 -11.24 -1.38 17.38
C THR A 3 -10.32 -0.33 18.00
N ARG A 4 -10.31 -0.29 19.33
CA ARG A 4 -9.53 0.69 20.10
C ARG A 4 -8.12 0.19 20.37
N PHE A 5 -7.13 0.85 19.79
CA PHE A 5 -5.72 0.56 20.03
C PHE A 5 -5.09 1.57 21.00
N ARG A 6 -4.24 1.08 21.92
CA ARG A 6 -3.41 1.94 22.79
C ARG A 6 -1.97 1.88 22.31
N TYR A 7 -1.47 2.98 21.75
CA TYR A 7 -0.05 3.12 21.46
C TYR A 7 0.76 3.25 22.75
N ARG A 8 2.04 2.83 22.70
CA ARG A 8 3.00 2.91 23.83
C ARG A 8 3.27 4.34 24.33
N LEU A 9 2.74 5.35 23.64
CA LEU A 9 2.87 6.76 23.97
C LEU A 9 1.49 7.46 24.08
N GLY A 10 0.59 6.92 24.92
CA GLY A 10 -0.53 7.66 25.54
C GLY A 10 -1.66 8.23 24.66
N GLY A 11 -1.56 8.18 23.33
CA GLY A 11 -2.60 8.63 22.40
C GLY A 11 -3.70 7.59 22.16
N ARG A 12 -4.95 8.03 22.09
CA ARG A 12 -6.09 7.21 21.65
C ARG A 12 -6.15 7.22 20.13
N ILE A 13 -6.20 6.03 19.52
CA ILE A 13 -6.38 5.88 18.08
C ILE A 13 -7.57 4.97 17.86
N GLU A 14 -8.54 5.47 17.11
CA GLU A 14 -9.69 4.70 16.65
C GLU A 14 -9.40 4.25 15.22
N LEU A 15 -9.28 2.94 15.04
CA LEU A 15 -9.08 2.31 13.73
C LEU A 15 -10.28 1.42 13.43
N ASN A 16 -10.65 1.33 12.17
CA ASN A 16 -11.60 0.30 11.75
C ASN A 16 -10.92 -1.08 11.89
N ASP A 17 -11.72 -2.14 12.00
CA ASP A 17 -11.19 -3.50 12.24
C ASP A 17 -10.23 -3.96 11.11
N SER A 18 -10.49 -3.56 9.86
CA SER A 18 -9.64 -3.88 8.70
C SER A 18 -8.21 -3.30 8.84
N PHE A 19 -8.09 -2.05 9.31
CA PHE A 19 -6.79 -1.42 9.53
C PHE A 19 -6.04 -1.99 10.73
N VAL A 20 -6.74 -2.59 11.70
CA VAL A 20 -6.09 -3.32 12.78
C VAL A 20 -5.37 -4.56 12.24
N ASP A 21 -6.06 -5.36 11.43
CA ASP A 21 -5.46 -6.54 10.80
C ASP A 21 -4.29 -6.14 9.89
N ASP A 22 -4.42 -5.04 9.14
CA ASP A 22 -3.34 -4.52 8.29
C ASP A 22 -2.11 -4.10 9.10
N LEU A 23 -2.32 -3.46 10.25
CA LEU A 23 -1.25 -3.06 11.14
C LEU A 23 -0.52 -4.28 11.72
N GLU A 24 -1.26 -5.29 12.18
CA GLU A 24 -0.68 -6.54 12.70
C GLU A 24 0.10 -7.32 11.63
N GLN A 25 -0.33 -7.20 10.38
CA GLN A 25 0.34 -7.82 9.23
C GLN A 25 1.54 -7.01 8.70
N GLY A 26 1.78 -5.81 9.23
CA GLY A 26 2.89 -4.96 8.84
C GLY A 26 2.65 -4.14 7.56
N PHE A 27 1.40 -3.92 7.17
CA PHE A 27 1.01 -3.07 6.04
C PHE A 27 0.98 -1.58 6.42
N ASN A 28 1.96 -1.13 7.20
CA ASN A 28 2.13 0.25 7.59
C ASN A 28 3.59 0.68 7.41
N SER A 29 3.82 1.93 7.02
CA SER A 29 5.16 2.50 6.93
C SER A 29 5.12 4.02 7.17
N ARG A 30 6.30 4.65 7.18
CA ARG A 30 6.39 6.12 7.23
C ARG A 30 5.76 6.80 6.01
N HIS A 31 5.73 6.12 4.85
CA HIS A 31 5.13 6.64 3.62
C HIS A 31 3.70 6.15 3.41
N PHE A 32 3.18 5.34 4.34
CA PHE A 32 1.85 4.77 4.30
C PHE A 32 1.35 4.59 5.73
N ASP A 33 0.90 5.71 6.29
CA ASP A 33 0.36 5.77 7.63
C ASP A 33 -1.15 5.51 7.60
N ILE A 34 -1.54 4.31 8.03
CA ILE A 34 -2.96 3.91 8.18
C ILE A 34 -3.50 4.25 9.57
N ILE A 35 -2.71 4.89 10.43
CA ILE A 35 -3.01 5.06 11.84
C ILE A 35 -3.49 6.49 12.12
N SER A 36 -2.79 7.47 11.58
CA SER A 36 -3.10 8.88 11.81
C SER A 36 -4.21 9.38 10.91
N ASN A 37 -5.21 10.08 11.48
CA ASN A 37 -6.27 10.81 10.75
C ASN A 37 -7.18 9.96 9.83
N ASN A 38 -7.38 8.67 10.12
CA ASN A 38 -8.24 7.78 9.31
C ASN A 38 -9.62 7.51 9.92
N VAL A 39 -10.02 8.23 10.96
CA VAL A 39 -11.30 8.02 11.68
C VAL A 39 -12.52 8.20 10.77
N ASP A 40 -12.45 9.14 9.83
CA ASP A 40 -13.53 9.45 8.89
C ASP A 40 -13.25 8.93 7.46
N ASP A 41 -12.25 8.07 7.26
CA ASP A 41 -11.94 7.51 5.94
C ASP A 41 -12.72 6.21 5.71
N GLU A 42 -13.67 6.25 4.79
CA GLU A 42 -14.51 5.10 4.41
C GLU A 42 -13.84 4.17 3.38
N ARG A 43 -12.67 4.54 2.83
CA ARG A 43 -11.99 3.72 1.82
C ARG A 43 -11.40 2.47 2.45
N SER A 44 -11.62 1.32 1.82
CA SER A 44 -11.21 0.00 2.35
C SER A 44 -9.70 -0.30 2.26
N GLY A 45 -8.83 0.71 2.07
CA GLY A 45 -7.38 0.48 1.93
C GLY A 45 -7.02 -0.36 0.70
N LEU A 46 -6.02 -1.24 0.84
CA LEU A 46 -5.65 -2.22 -0.19
C LEU A 46 -6.68 -3.35 -0.24
N ASP A 47 -6.93 -3.92 -1.42
CA ASP A 47 -7.77 -5.13 -1.52
C ASP A 47 -7.01 -6.38 -1.02
N ASP A 48 -7.76 -7.41 -0.64
CA ASP A 48 -7.21 -8.62 0.00
C ASP A 48 -6.24 -9.39 -0.91
N ALA A 49 -6.52 -9.46 -2.22
CA ALA A 49 -5.65 -10.16 -3.16
C ALA A 49 -4.30 -9.44 -3.31
N THR A 50 -4.32 -8.11 -3.40
CA THR A 50 -3.11 -7.29 -3.39
C THR A 50 -2.33 -7.44 -2.08
N LYS A 51 -3.01 -7.46 -0.92
CA LYS A 51 -2.38 -7.66 0.39
C LYS A 51 -1.65 -8.99 0.47
N GLU A 52 -2.28 -10.07 0.02
CA GLU A 52 -1.66 -11.40 -0.01
C GLU A 52 -0.38 -11.41 -0.87
N GLU A 53 -0.41 -10.82 -2.05
CA GLU A 53 0.76 -10.82 -2.94
C GLU A 53 1.90 -9.97 -2.37
N ILE A 54 1.60 -8.79 -1.80
CA ILE A 54 2.59 -7.97 -1.11
C ILE A 54 3.21 -8.74 0.06
N ARG A 55 2.39 -9.44 0.85
CA ARG A 55 2.86 -10.29 1.95
C ARG A 55 3.80 -11.40 1.46
N ARG A 56 3.45 -12.06 0.36
CA ARG A 56 4.31 -13.09 -0.27
C ARG A 56 5.65 -12.50 -0.71
N ILE A 57 5.65 -11.33 -1.34
CA ILE A 57 6.88 -10.62 -1.74
C ILE A 57 7.74 -10.27 -0.52
N MET A 58 7.14 -9.73 0.54
CA MET A 58 7.83 -9.40 1.80
C MET A 58 8.52 -10.63 2.39
N GLN A 59 7.82 -11.76 2.46
CA GLN A 59 8.34 -13.01 3.03
C GLN A 59 9.40 -13.65 2.13
N ALA A 60 9.18 -13.70 0.82
CA ALA A 60 10.09 -14.35 -0.12
C ALA A 60 11.43 -13.60 -0.26
N GLN A 61 11.41 -12.26 -0.20
CA GLN A 61 12.60 -11.44 -0.40
C GLN A 61 13.16 -10.83 0.89
N ASN A 62 12.48 -11.03 2.03
CA ASN A 62 12.80 -10.44 3.33
C ASN A 62 12.98 -8.91 3.24
N ILE A 63 11.97 -8.22 2.71
CA ILE A 63 11.99 -6.77 2.48
C ILE A 63 10.82 -6.07 3.19
N SER A 64 10.98 -4.78 3.45
CA SER A 64 9.95 -3.92 4.04
C SER A 64 8.71 -3.79 3.16
N PHE A 65 7.57 -3.48 3.78
CA PHE A 65 6.29 -3.23 3.11
C PHE A 65 6.40 -2.25 1.92
N ASP A 66 7.04 -1.08 2.11
CA ASP A 66 7.17 -0.08 1.02
C ASP A 66 7.87 -0.65 -0.22
N LYS A 67 8.94 -1.41 0.00
CA LYS A 67 9.72 -2.03 -1.09
C LYS A 67 8.94 -3.15 -1.76
N ALA A 68 8.23 -3.97 -0.98
CA ALA A 68 7.37 -5.01 -1.54
C ALA A 68 6.23 -4.43 -2.37
N ARG A 69 5.60 -3.35 -1.87
CA ARG A 69 4.55 -2.62 -2.60
C ARG A 69 5.08 -1.99 -3.89
N LEU A 70 6.28 -1.39 -3.87
CA LEU A 70 6.92 -0.87 -5.08
C LEU A 70 7.10 -1.97 -6.13
N LEU A 71 7.68 -3.11 -5.74
CA LEU A 71 7.88 -4.24 -6.66
C LEU A 71 6.54 -4.79 -7.19
N TYR A 72 5.51 -4.87 -6.36
CA TYR A 72 4.18 -5.26 -6.80
C TYR A 72 3.64 -4.29 -7.86
N THR A 73 3.71 -2.99 -7.60
CA THR A 73 3.26 -1.97 -8.55
C THR A 73 4.05 -2.00 -9.85
N GLU A 74 5.37 -2.18 -9.80
CA GLU A 74 6.21 -2.31 -11.01
C GLU A 74 5.86 -3.56 -11.84
N ARG A 75 5.53 -4.69 -11.19
CA ARG A 75 5.02 -5.88 -11.87
C ARG A 75 3.70 -5.60 -12.57
N GLN A 76 2.76 -4.98 -11.85
CA GLN A 76 1.46 -4.60 -12.42
C GLN A 76 1.63 -3.64 -13.60
N PHE A 77 2.55 -2.68 -13.51
CA PHE A 77 2.87 -1.80 -14.64
C PHE A 77 3.36 -2.59 -15.84
N ASN A 78 4.35 -3.48 -15.65
CA ASN A 78 4.89 -4.29 -16.74
C ASN A 78 3.81 -5.15 -17.41
N GLU A 79 2.98 -5.82 -16.62
CA GLU A 79 1.87 -6.66 -17.09
C GLU A 79 0.83 -5.86 -17.90
N ASN A 80 0.68 -4.57 -17.60
CA ASN A 80 -0.26 -3.67 -18.28
C ASN A 80 0.41 -2.78 -19.34
N GLY A 81 1.65 -3.07 -19.74
CA GLY A 81 2.36 -2.30 -20.78
C GLY A 81 2.72 -0.89 -20.34
N ILE A 82 3.05 -0.71 -19.06
CA ILE A 82 3.49 0.54 -18.45
C ILE A 82 4.94 0.36 -17.98
N ALA A 83 5.80 1.33 -18.29
CA ALA A 83 7.17 1.37 -17.83
C ALA A 83 7.24 1.73 -16.34
N SER A 84 8.39 1.44 -15.71
CA SER A 84 8.64 1.76 -14.29
C SER A 84 8.54 3.26 -13.96
N ASP A 85 8.68 4.14 -14.95
CA ASP A 85 8.50 5.59 -14.81
C ASP A 85 7.02 6.04 -14.94
N GLY A 86 6.11 5.10 -15.17
CA GLY A 86 4.68 5.33 -15.37
C GLY A 86 4.28 5.63 -16.81
N MET A 87 5.22 5.64 -17.77
CA MET A 87 4.90 5.91 -19.17
C MET A 87 4.34 4.67 -19.87
N PRO A 88 3.38 4.81 -20.81
CA PRO A 88 2.95 3.69 -21.64
C PRO A 88 4.11 3.17 -22.50
N LEU A 89 4.23 1.84 -22.61
CA LEU A 89 5.15 1.18 -23.53
C LEU A 89 4.59 1.08 -24.95
N ASP A 90 3.35 1.49 -25.17
CA ASP A 90 2.74 1.54 -26.49
C ASP A 90 3.48 2.55 -27.39
N PRO A 91 4.08 2.13 -28.51
CA PRO A 91 4.79 3.02 -29.42
C PRO A 91 3.89 4.07 -30.08
N LYS A 92 2.57 3.91 -30.01
CA LYS A 92 1.59 4.87 -30.51
C LYS A 92 1.03 5.80 -29.43
N ALA A 93 1.47 5.64 -28.18
CA ALA A 93 1.06 6.53 -27.10
C ALA A 93 1.55 7.96 -27.38
N VAL A 94 0.63 8.92 -27.31
CA VAL A 94 0.94 10.34 -27.38
C VAL A 94 1.06 10.86 -25.95
N THR A 95 2.27 11.20 -25.53
CA THR A 95 2.56 11.77 -24.20
C THR A 95 3.02 13.21 -24.34
N PHE A 96 2.54 14.10 -23.47
CA PHE A 96 3.07 15.45 -23.37
C PHE A 96 4.31 15.41 -22.47
N GLY A 97 5.51 15.55 -23.06
CA GLY A 97 6.75 15.61 -22.30
C GLY A 97 6.75 16.81 -21.34
N ARG A 98 7.46 16.69 -20.21
CA ARG A 98 7.76 17.84 -19.35
C ARG A 98 8.81 18.72 -20.06
N HIS A 99 8.42 19.94 -20.42
CA HIS A 99 9.36 21.03 -20.66
C HIS A 99 9.97 21.51 -19.34
#